data_AF-A0A2H0S621-F1
#
_entry.id   AF-A0A2H0S621-F1
#
_cell.length_a   1.000
_cell.length_b   1.000
_cell.length_c   1.000
_cell.angle_alpha   90.00
_cell.angle_beta   90.00
_cell.angle_gamma   90.00
#
_symmetry.space_group_name_H-M   'P 1'
#
loop_
_entity.id
_entity.type
_entity.pdbx_description
1 polymer ?
#
loop_
_entity_poly.entity_id
_entity_poly.type
_entity_poly.pdbx_seq_one_letter_code
_entity_poly.pdbx_strand_id
1 'polypeptide(L)'
;MNRRTVTIADMRQFTDWLSFLLFVRNTPRNQEILSQYFLRQFLHEPELFYEFLLFVQKRLANSRKKDERLKLAQEYLSVLSSLCERFGVFEEKEKLDRLCFHITKPKEYREVEQVIAKYQKSAQKTIGTVLSVLKNLAKENDIACEITGRYKNVYSIYRKLQRKKYTSIIKLSDIFAFRIILKSNDPQECFEMVNLLHDHFSPRVDRFKDYITIPKINGYQSIHTTLHGVVSNLDLPVEVQVRTEIMDAFAERGIASHWLYAQEKKSKLLTEAERKLLEHYTSLSEKLQEEQNVTFFSFEGDIKQLPEGASAQDY
;
A
#
# COMPACT_ATOMS: atom_id res chain seq x y z
N MET A 1 -23.60 3.92 -4.89
CA MET A 1 -23.01 4.55 -3.68
C MET A 1 -23.97 4.52 -2.48
N ASN A 2 -24.04 3.40 -1.76
CA ASN A 2 -24.46 3.43 -0.35
C ASN A 2 -23.19 3.18 0.47
N ARG A 3 -22.62 4.24 1.04
CA ARG A 3 -21.51 4.10 2.00
C ARG A 3 -22.08 3.53 3.29
N ARG A 4 -21.30 2.73 4.04
CA ARG A 4 -21.63 2.46 5.45
C ARG A 4 -21.90 3.81 6.12
N THR A 5 -23.09 3.95 6.71
CA THR A 5 -23.41 5.19 7.39
C THR A 5 -22.62 5.20 8.69
N VAL A 6 -21.57 6.04 8.75
CA VAL A 6 -20.78 6.24 9.97
C VAL A 6 -21.73 6.75 11.05
N THR A 7 -21.85 5.99 12.13
CA THR A 7 -22.73 6.32 13.26
C THR A 7 -22.07 7.34 14.19
N ILE A 8 -22.85 7.91 15.11
CA ILE A 8 -22.30 8.77 16.17
C ILE A 8 -21.34 7.97 17.08
N ALA A 9 -21.62 6.69 17.31
CA ALA A 9 -20.76 5.80 18.09
C ALA A 9 -19.40 5.60 17.39
N ASP A 10 -19.40 5.36 16.08
CA ASP A 10 -18.17 5.22 15.29
C ASP A 10 -17.31 6.50 15.38
N MET A 11 -17.92 7.68 15.30
CA MET A 11 -17.21 8.96 15.40
C MET A 11 -16.56 9.17 16.78
N ARG A 12 -17.21 8.70 17.85
CA ARG A 12 -16.64 8.72 19.20
C ARG A 12 -15.44 7.78 19.28
N GLN A 13 -15.60 6.55 18.80
CA GLN A 13 -14.52 5.57 18.78
C GLN A 13 -13.32 6.02 17.94
N PHE A 14 -13.54 6.66 16.79
CA PHE A 14 -12.47 7.25 15.98
C PHE A 14 -11.71 8.35 16.72
N THR A 15 -12.41 9.14 17.54
CA THR A 15 -11.78 10.16 18.38
C THR A 15 -10.95 9.53 19.48
N ASP A 16 -11.45 8.47 20.11
CA ASP A 16 -10.73 7.73 21.15
C ASP A 16 -9.47 7.06 20.59
N TRP A 17 -9.57 6.41 19.43
CA TRP A 17 -8.44 5.85 18.69
C TRP A 17 -7.42 6.90 18.26
N LEU A 18 -7.87 8.06 17.80
CA LEU A 18 -6.97 9.15 17.46
C LEU A 18 -6.23 9.67 18.69
N SER A 19 -6.94 9.87 19.82
CA SER A 19 -6.34 10.21 21.10
C SER A 19 -5.33 9.16 21.55
N PHE A 20 -5.64 7.88 21.38
CA PHE A 20 -4.72 6.78 21.68
C PHE A 20 -3.44 6.91 20.87
N LEU A 21 -3.58 6.98 19.55
CA LEU A 21 -2.45 7.14 18.62
C LEU A 21 -1.59 8.37 18.98
N LEU A 22 -2.22 9.48 19.36
CA LEU A 22 -1.54 10.73 19.68
C LEU A 22 -0.99 10.82 21.11
N PHE A 23 -1.37 9.96 22.04
CA PHE A 23 -0.86 10.02 23.42
C PHE A 23 0.45 9.23 23.56
N VAL A 24 0.56 8.12 22.85
CA VAL A 24 1.67 7.18 22.95
C VAL A 24 3.00 7.80 22.49
N ARG A 25 4.09 7.41 23.17
CA ARG A 25 5.46 7.76 22.77
C ARG A 25 5.85 7.01 21.51
N ASN A 26 6.42 7.76 20.57
CA ASN A 26 6.88 7.24 19.30
C ASN A 26 8.20 6.47 19.46
N THR A 27 8.11 5.22 19.93
CA THR A 27 9.24 4.27 20.03
C THR A 27 8.98 3.06 19.13
N PRO A 28 10.01 2.37 18.61
CA PRO A 28 9.81 1.18 17.77
C PRO A 28 8.92 0.11 18.42
N ARG A 29 9.10 -0.13 19.73
CA ARG A 29 8.27 -1.06 20.51
C ARG A 29 6.80 -0.63 20.53
N ASN A 30 6.54 0.63 20.85
CA ASN A 30 5.16 1.13 20.91
C ASN A 30 4.50 1.15 19.52
N GLN A 31 5.24 1.44 18.46
CA GLN A 31 4.74 1.38 17.08
C GLN A 31 4.29 -0.04 16.70
N GLU A 32 5.05 -1.06 17.11
CA GLU A 32 4.69 -2.46 16.88
C GLU A 32 3.41 -2.83 17.62
N ILE A 33 3.32 -2.49 18.91
CA ILE A 33 2.13 -2.74 19.72
C ILE A 33 0.90 -2.00 19.16
N LEU A 34 1.04 -0.74 18.77
CA LEU A 34 -0.03 0.04 18.12
C LEU A 34 -0.47 -0.60 16.80
N SER A 35 0.48 -1.07 16.00
CA SER A 35 0.16 -1.75 14.74
C SER A 35 -0.65 -3.01 14.99
N GLN A 36 -0.29 -3.81 15.99
CA GLN A 36 -1.07 -4.99 16.39
C GLN A 36 -2.44 -4.62 16.96
N TYR A 37 -2.51 -3.60 17.82
CA TYR A 37 -3.76 -3.12 18.39
C TYR A 37 -4.73 -2.70 17.29
N PHE A 38 -4.32 -1.80 16.41
CA PHE A 38 -5.18 -1.31 15.34
C PHE A 38 -5.51 -2.40 14.34
N LEU A 39 -4.58 -3.31 14.04
CA LEU A 39 -4.91 -4.50 13.27
C LEU A 39 -6.10 -5.22 13.92
N ARG A 40 -6.03 -5.59 15.21
CA ARG A 40 -7.11 -6.27 15.95
C ARG A 40 -8.44 -5.50 15.90
N GLN A 41 -8.42 -4.16 16.03
CA GLN A 41 -9.64 -3.35 15.97
C GLN A 41 -10.40 -3.46 14.64
N PHE A 42 -9.68 -3.67 13.53
CA PHE A 42 -10.25 -3.67 12.19
C PHE A 42 -10.33 -5.06 11.54
N LEU A 43 -9.93 -6.13 12.25
CA LEU A 43 -9.96 -7.49 11.69
C LEU A 43 -11.37 -7.95 11.33
N HIS A 44 -12.36 -7.62 12.17
CA HIS A 44 -13.76 -8.02 11.97
C HIS A 44 -14.52 -7.09 11.02
N GLU A 45 -14.10 -5.82 10.94
CA GLU A 45 -14.71 -4.80 10.08
C GLU A 45 -13.63 -3.96 9.34
N PRO A 46 -12.96 -4.52 8.30
CA PRO A 46 -11.91 -3.82 7.58
C PRO A 46 -12.35 -2.49 6.94
N GLU A 47 -13.63 -2.32 6.63
CA GLU A 47 -14.19 -1.08 6.07
C GLU A 47 -14.17 0.06 7.09
N LEU A 48 -14.25 -0.26 8.37
CA LEU A 48 -14.13 0.72 9.44
C LEU A 48 -12.74 1.37 9.44
N PHE A 49 -11.71 0.63 9.00
CA PHE A 49 -10.36 1.19 8.81
C PHE A 49 -10.34 2.26 7.73
N TYR A 50 -11.02 2.03 6.60
CA TYR A 50 -11.10 3.02 5.53
C TYR A 50 -11.80 4.31 5.99
N GLU A 51 -12.93 4.18 6.70
CA GLU A 51 -13.63 5.34 7.28
C GLU A 51 -12.77 6.06 8.33
N PHE A 52 -12.01 5.32 9.14
CA PHE A 52 -11.04 5.88 10.07
C PHE A 52 -9.91 6.64 9.34
N LEU A 53 -9.42 6.14 8.21
CA LEU A 53 -8.44 6.86 7.38
C LEU A 53 -9.00 8.18 6.82
N LEU A 54 -10.26 8.19 6.37
CA LEU A 54 -10.93 9.42 5.93
C LEU A 54 -11.08 10.42 7.09
N PHE A 55 -11.38 9.92 8.31
CA PHE A 55 -11.40 10.74 9.51
C PHE A 55 -10.02 11.33 9.83
N VAL A 56 -8.95 10.53 9.77
CA VAL A 56 -7.56 10.99 9.94
C VAL A 56 -7.19 12.03 8.88
N GLN A 57 -7.55 11.81 7.62
CA GLN A 57 -7.31 12.77 6.54
C GLN A 57 -7.98 14.13 6.81
N LYS A 58 -9.26 14.12 7.23
CA LYS A 58 -9.99 15.33 7.60
C LYS A 58 -9.34 16.05 8.78
N ARG A 59 -8.87 15.31 9.79
CA ARG A 59 -8.15 15.86 10.94
C ARG A 59 -6.81 16.50 10.54
N LEU A 60 -6.03 15.84 9.68
CA LEU A 60 -4.78 16.39 9.13
C LEU A 60 -4.99 17.69 8.34
N ALA A 61 -6.11 17.79 7.60
CA ALA A 61 -6.46 18.98 6.83
C ALA A 61 -6.96 20.14 7.72
N ASN A 62 -7.74 19.83 8.76
CA ASN A 62 -8.43 20.84 9.57
C ASN A 62 -7.69 21.23 10.87
N SER A 63 -6.63 20.51 11.25
CA SER A 63 -5.93 20.79 12.50
C SER A 63 -5.24 22.17 12.47
N ARG A 64 -5.69 23.05 13.37
CA ARG A 64 -5.14 24.40 13.54
C ARG A 64 -3.86 24.41 14.38
N LYS A 65 -3.63 23.37 15.19
CA LYS A 65 -2.45 23.24 16.05
C LYS A 65 -1.33 22.55 15.28
N LYS A 66 -0.23 23.25 15.04
CA LYS A 66 0.91 22.73 14.27
C LYS A 66 1.50 21.45 14.89
N ASP A 67 1.63 21.41 16.20
CA ASP A 67 2.25 20.27 16.90
C ASP A 67 1.39 19.01 16.83
N GLU A 68 0.08 19.15 17.00
CA GLU A 68 -0.88 18.04 16.85
C GLU A 68 -0.88 17.50 15.41
N ARG A 69 -0.91 18.40 14.42
CA ARG A 69 -0.84 18.04 13.00
C ARG A 69 0.46 17.32 12.65
N LEU A 70 1.58 17.80 13.19
CA LEU A 70 2.89 17.18 13.00
C LEU A 70 2.93 15.77 13.64
N LYS A 71 2.47 15.65 14.88
CA LYS A 71 2.42 14.36 15.59
C LYS A 71 1.54 13.36 14.85
N LEU A 72 0.32 13.75 14.45
CA LEU A 72 -0.56 12.89 13.67
C LEU A 72 0.08 12.40 12.37
N ALA A 73 0.77 13.28 11.65
CA ALA A 73 1.46 12.91 10.43
C ALA A 73 2.62 11.91 10.69
N GLN A 74 3.34 12.04 11.81
CA GLN A 74 4.38 11.08 12.22
C GLN A 74 3.79 9.72 12.61
N GLU A 75 2.73 9.71 13.39
CA GLU A 75 2.04 8.49 13.81
C GLU A 75 1.37 7.78 12.62
N TYR A 76 0.81 8.54 11.68
CA TYR A 76 0.33 7.99 10.42
C TYR A 76 1.44 7.24 9.67
N LEU A 77 2.60 7.88 9.43
CA LEU A 77 3.68 7.28 8.66
C LEU A 77 4.32 6.05 9.34
N SER A 78 4.34 6.03 10.67
CA SER A 78 4.98 4.96 11.46
C SER A 78 4.05 3.76 11.69
N VAL A 79 2.76 4.00 11.92
CA VAL A 79 1.79 2.95 12.25
C VAL A 79 0.81 2.73 11.09
N LEU A 80 -0.02 3.73 10.80
CA LEU A 80 -1.18 3.58 9.91
C LEU A 80 -0.81 3.31 8.44
N SER A 81 0.30 3.86 7.93
CA SER A 81 0.78 3.63 6.56
C SER A 81 1.04 2.15 6.28
N SER A 82 1.59 1.43 7.28
CA SER A 82 1.83 -0.02 7.16
C SER A 82 0.54 -0.83 7.20
N LEU A 83 -0.43 -0.39 8.01
CA LEU A 83 -1.77 -0.99 8.06
C LEU A 83 -2.52 -0.77 6.76
N CYS A 84 -2.35 0.37 6.09
CA CYS A 84 -2.91 0.60 4.76
C CYS A 84 -2.43 -0.44 3.74
N GLU A 85 -1.14 -0.80 3.78
CA GLU A 85 -0.62 -1.88 2.93
C GLU A 85 -1.22 -3.23 3.33
N ARG A 86 -1.37 -3.51 4.63
CA ARG A 86 -2.00 -4.74 5.10
C ARG A 86 -3.45 -4.84 4.62
N PHE A 87 -4.29 -3.85 4.86
CA PHE A 87 -5.71 -3.86 4.45
C PHE A 87 -5.95 -3.61 2.95
N GLY A 88 -4.88 -3.40 2.17
CA GLY A 88 -4.95 -3.23 0.72
C GLY A 88 -5.48 -1.87 0.24
N VAL A 89 -5.56 -0.86 1.10
CA VAL A 89 -6.06 0.50 0.77
C VAL A 89 -4.95 1.38 0.20
N PHE A 90 -4.41 0.98 -0.95
CA PHE A 90 -3.21 1.57 -1.54
C PHE A 90 -3.42 2.99 -2.07
N GLU A 91 -4.58 3.31 -2.62
CA GLU A 91 -4.88 4.66 -3.12
C GLU A 91 -4.82 5.70 -2.00
N GLU A 92 -5.48 5.42 -0.86
CA GLU A 92 -5.47 6.26 0.33
C GLU A 92 -4.07 6.34 0.92
N LYS A 93 -3.37 5.20 0.97
CA LYS A 93 -1.99 5.13 1.42
C LYS A 93 -1.10 6.09 0.64
N GLU A 94 -1.17 6.07 -0.70
CA GLU A 94 -0.31 6.92 -1.51
C GLU A 94 -0.59 8.41 -1.28
N LYS A 95 -1.87 8.79 -1.18
CA LYS A 95 -2.29 10.18 -0.91
C LYS A 95 -1.81 10.64 0.47
N LEU A 96 -2.07 9.85 1.51
CA LEU A 96 -1.75 10.19 2.89
C LEU A 96 -0.25 10.10 3.18
N ASP A 97 0.48 9.13 2.63
CA ASP A 97 1.95 9.06 2.73
C ASP A 97 2.59 10.34 2.19
N ARG A 98 2.13 10.81 1.02
CA ARG A 98 2.64 12.05 0.41
C ARG A 98 2.34 13.26 1.29
N LEU A 99 1.10 13.40 1.76
CA LEU A 99 0.68 14.49 2.64
C LEU A 99 1.47 14.50 3.95
N CYS A 100 1.56 13.35 4.61
CA CYS A 100 2.25 13.24 5.90
C CYS A 100 3.75 13.44 5.73
N PHE A 101 4.36 12.97 4.64
CA PHE A 101 5.76 13.25 4.34
C PHE A 101 6.01 14.76 4.15
N HIS A 102 5.13 15.45 3.41
CA HIS A 102 5.20 16.89 3.25
C HIS A 102 5.12 17.65 4.59
N ILE A 103 4.27 17.20 5.51
CA ILE A 103 4.10 17.81 6.84
C ILE A 103 5.32 17.51 7.73
N THR A 104 5.77 16.27 7.78
CA THR A 104 6.81 15.82 8.72
C THR A 104 8.21 16.22 8.33
N LYS A 105 8.50 16.27 7.02
CA LYS A 105 9.84 16.51 6.46
C LYS A 105 9.75 17.40 5.22
N PRO A 106 9.33 18.68 5.36
CA PRO A 106 9.06 19.55 4.22
C PRO A 106 10.29 19.86 3.37
N LYS A 107 11.49 19.88 3.98
CA LYS A 107 12.75 20.13 3.26
C LYS A 107 13.10 18.93 2.37
N GLU A 108 13.14 17.73 2.95
CA GLU A 108 13.43 16.49 2.24
C GLU A 108 12.36 16.18 1.19
N TYR A 109 11.09 16.50 1.47
CA TYR A 109 10.02 16.42 0.49
C TYR A 109 10.33 17.25 -0.75
N ARG A 110 10.72 18.53 -0.58
CA ARG A 110 11.07 19.43 -1.70
C ARG A 110 12.30 18.95 -2.46
N GLU A 111 13.32 18.48 -1.75
CA GLU A 111 14.53 17.93 -2.38
C GLU A 111 14.20 16.73 -3.26
N VAL A 112 13.40 15.78 -2.76
CA VAL A 112 13.00 14.60 -3.53
C VAL A 112 12.12 14.99 -4.73
N GLU A 113 11.15 15.90 -4.57
CA GLU A 113 10.33 16.38 -5.68
C GLU A 113 11.16 17.07 -6.76
N GLN A 114 12.15 17.90 -6.40
CA GLN A 114 13.03 18.56 -7.35
C GLN A 114 13.86 17.55 -8.15
N VAL A 115 14.40 16.54 -7.47
CA VAL A 115 15.17 15.48 -8.11
C VAL A 115 14.28 14.65 -9.04
N ILE A 116 13.07 14.30 -8.62
CA ILE A 116 12.08 13.60 -9.46
C ILE A 116 11.74 14.44 -10.68
N ALA A 117 11.43 15.73 -10.52
CA ALA A 117 11.03 16.61 -11.63
C ALA A 117 12.15 16.77 -12.67
N LYS A 118 13.40 16.97 -12.23
CA LYS A 118 14.56 17.02 -13.12
C LYS A 118 14.74 15.72 -13.88
N TYR A 119 14.61 14.59 -13.18
CA TYR A 119 14.75 13.27 -13.78
C TYR A 119 13.62 12.96 -14.77
N GLN A 120 12.37 13.26 -14.42
CA GLN A 120 11.19 13.10 -15.28
C GLN A 120 11.39 13.78 -16.63
N LYS A 121 11.88 15.03 -16.62
CA LYS A 121 12.19 15.77 -17.85
C LYS A 121 13.23 15.05 -18.71
N SER A 122 14.28 14.49 -18.11
CA SER A 122 15.29 13.71 -18.85
C SER A 122 14.80 12.33 -19.32
N ALA A 123 13.89 11.70 -18.58
CA ALA A 123 13.46 10.33 -18.82
C ALA A 123 12.19 10.22 -19.68
N GLN A 124 11.49 11.32 -19.96
CA GLN A 124 10.22 11.33 -20.68
C GLN A 124 10.32 10.64 -22.05
N LYS A 125 11.38 10.91 -22.82
CA LYS A 125 11.62 10.26 -24.11
C LYS A 125 11.80 8.75 -23.94
N THR A 126 12.63 8.33 -22.97
CA THR A 126 12.88 6.92 -22.67
C THR A 126 11.63 6.18 -22.21
N ILE A 127 10.83 6.79 -21.33
CA ILE A 127 9.54 6.25 -20.89
C ILE A 127 8.60 6.06 -22.09
N GLY A 128 8.51 7.07 -22.97
CA GLY A 128 7.73 7.00 -24.20
C GLY A 128 8.18 5.85 -25.11
N THR A 129 9.49 5.71 -25.31
CA THR A 129 10.07 4.59 -26.09
C THR A 129 9.68 3.24 -25.49
N VAL A 130 9.84 3.04 -24.18
CA VAL A 130 9.47 1.78 -23.52
C VAL A 130 7.98 1.49 -23.67
N LEU A 131 7.11 2.49 -23.46
CA LEU A 131 5.66 2.31 -23.65
C LEU A 131 5.33 1.90 -25.09
N SER A 132 5.94 2.54 -26.09
CA SER A 132 5.73 2.19 -27.50
C SER A 132 6.19 0.78 -27.81
N VAL A 133 7.36 0.37 -27.33
CA VAL A 133 7.89 -0.99 -27.53
C VAL A 133 6.95 -2.03 -26.93
N LEU A 134 6.54 -1.84 -25.67
CA LEU A 134 5.63 -2.78 -24.99
C LEU A 134 4.25 -2.83 -25.66
N LYS A 135 3.72 -1.69 -26.11
CA LYS A 135 2.41 -1.61 -26.79
C LYS A 135 2.44 -2.25 -28.18
N ASN A 136 3.52 -2.04 -28.94
CA ASN A 136 3.68 -2.67 -30.24
C ASN A 136 3.80 -4.18 -30.10
N LEU A 137 4.61 -4.66 -29.15
CA LEU A 137 4.75 -6.08 -28.87
C LEU A 137 3.40 -6.74 -28.52
N ALA A 138 2.61 -6.11 -27.64
CA ALA A 138 1.28 -6.62 -27.31
C ALA A 138 0.33 -6.62 -28.52
N LYS A 139 0.39 -5.56 -29.35
CA LYS A 139 -0.45 -5.45 -30.56
C LYS A 139 -0.08 -6.46 -31.64
N GLU A 140 1.20 -6.73 -31.86
CA GLU A 140 1.70 -7.69 -32.85
C GLU A 140 1.33 -9.15 -32.50
N ASN A 141 1.02 -9.41 -31.23
CA ASN A 141 0.59 -10.71 -30.72
C ASN A 141 -0.91 -10.75 -30.37
N ASP A 142 -1.70 -9.77 -30.83
CA ASP A 142 -3.15 -9.66 -30.61
C ASP A 142 -3.59 -9.69 -29.13
N ILE A 143 -2.74 -9.22 -28.21
CA ILE A 143 -3.02 -9.18 -26.77
C ILE A 143 -3.80 -7.91 -26.42
N ALA A 144 -5.07 -8.09 -26.03
CA ALA A 144 -5.91 -7.01 -25.54
C ALA A 144 -5.49 -6.57 -24.13
N CYS A 145 -4.78 -5.44 -24.03
CA CYS A 145 -4.31 -4.91 -22.75
C CYS A 145 -4.22 -3.37 -22.73
N GLU A 146 -4.16 -2.82 -21.52
CA GLU A 146 -3.82 -1.44 -21.27
C GLU A 146 -2.40 -1.36 -20.68
N ILE A 147 -1.52 -0.61 -21.33
CA ILE A 147 -0.15 -0.41 -20.87
C ILE A 147 0.05 1.04 -20.46
N THR A 148 0.30 1.24 -19.16
CA THR A 148 0.53 2.53 -18.54
C THR A 148 1.87 2.60 -17.82
N GLY A 149 2.37 3.81 -17.66
CA GLY A 149 3.53 4.08 -16.82
C GLY A 149 3.09 4.75 -15.52
N ARG A 150 3.69 4.38 -14.40
CA ARG A 150 3.37 4.94 -13.08
C ARG A 150 4.60 5.42 -12.35
N TYR A 151 4.50 6.61 -11.77
CA TYR A 151 5.51 7.12 -10.84
C TYR A 151 5.35 6.45 -9.49
N LYS A 152 6.49 6.12 -8.88
CA LYS A 152 6.52 5.64 -7.49
C LYS A 152 6.22 6.82 -6.56
N ASN A 153 5.54 6.53 -5.46
CA ASN A 153 5.23 7.54 -4.44
C ASN A 153 6.51 8.23 -3.92
N VAL A 154 6.46 9.56 -3.78
CA VAL A 154 7.57 10.41 -3.30
C VAL A 154 8.13 9.91 -1.97
N TYR A 155 7.26 9.51 -1.04
CA TYR A 155 7.69 8.98 0.26
C TYR A 155 8.41 7.63 0.12
N SER A 156 7.96 6.76 -0.80
CA SER A 156 8.64 5.50 -1.11
C SER A 156 10.03 5.73 -1.72
N ILE A 157 10.18 6.74 -2.59
CA ILE A 157 11.47 7.14 -3.16
C ILE A 157 12.40 7.66 -2.05
N TYR A 158 11.90 8.54 -1.18
CA TYR A 158 12.63 9.02 0.00
C TYR A 158 13.13 7.88 0.88
N ARG A 159 12.26 6.93 1.25
CA ARG A 159 12.66 5.76 2.05
C ARG A 159 13.72 4.91 1.36
N LYS A 160 13.68 4.81 0.03
CA LYS A 160 14.70 4.09 -0.76
C LYS A 160 16.04 4.83 -0.73
N LEU A 161 16.03 6.15 -0.89
CA LEU A 161 17.23 6.99 -0.85
C LEU A 161 17.92 6.97 0.52
N GLN A 162 17.12 7.02 1.59
CA GLN A 162 17.60 6.88 2.97
C GLN A 162 18.35 5.57 3.20
N ARG A 163 17.78 4.44 2.76
CA ARG A 163 18.45 3.12 2.86
C ARG A 163 19.76 3.06 2.07
N LYS A 164 19.85 3.77 0.95
CA LYS A 164 21.05 3.89 0.12
C LYS A 164 22.00 5.02 0.57
N LYS A 165 21.79 5.62 1.76
CA LYS A 165 22.58 6.73 2.32
C LYS A 165 22.76 7.94 1.38
N TYR A 166 21.81 8.19 0.47
CA TYR A 166 21.89 9.28 -0.51
C TYR A 166 23.10 9.26 -1.47
N THR A 167 23.96 8.25 -1.45
CA THR A 167 25.19 8.22 -2.26
C THR A 167 24.98 7.66 -3.66
N SER A 168 23.85 6.98 -3.92
CA SER A 168 23.57 6.36 -5.21
C SER A 168 22.80 7.29 -6.15
N ILE A 169 23.24 7.36 -7.41
CA ILE A 169 22.47 7.98 -8.50
C ILE A 169 21.10 7.30 -8.60
N ILE A 170 20.04 8.12 -8.66
CA ILE A 170 18.68 7.64 -8.88
C ILE A 170 18.55 7.08 -10.29
N LYS A 171 18.10 5.83 -10.37
CA LYS A 171 17.81 5.14 -11.64
C LYS A 171 16.33 5.26 -12.01
N LEU A 172 15.99 5.02 -13.27
CA LEU A 172 14.58 5.03 -13.72
C LEU A 172 13.75 4.03 -12.92
N SER A 173 14.27 2.83 -12.68
CA SER A 173 13.63 1.80 -11.85
C SER A 173 13.47 2.21 -10.38
N ASP A 174 14.16 3.24 -9.89
CA ASP A 174 13.91 3.78 -8.55
C ASP A 174 12.67 4.67 -8.49
N ILE A 175 12.22 5.24 -9.62
CA ILE A 175 11.15 6.26 -9.66
C ILE A 175 9.95 5.89 -10.53
N PHE A 176 10.10 4.93 -11.45
CA PHE A 176 9.10 4.61 -12.46
C PHE A 176 8.96 3.09 -12.61
N ALA A 177 7.75 2.67 -12.90
CA ALA A 177 7.44 1.29 -13.27
C ALA A 177 6.35 1.30 -14.35
N PHE A 178 6.26 0.21 -15.09
CA PHE A 178 5.26 0.00 -16.12
C PHE A 178 4.22 -1.00 -15.61
N ARG A 179 2.98 -0.81 -16.05
CA ARG A 179 1.86 -1.66 -15.69
C ARG A 179 1.17 -2.11 -16.97
N ILE A 180 0.91 -3.40 -17.06
CA ILE A 180 0.17 -4.06 -18.13
C ILE A 180 -1.07 -4.66 -17.49
N ILE A 181 -2.23 -4.14 -17.86
CA ILE A 181 -3.53 -4.58 -17.38
C ILE A 181 -4.20 -5.33 -18.53
N LEU A 182 -4.29 -6.66 -18.42
CA LEU A 182 -4.94 -7.49 -19.42
C LEU A 182 -6.46 -7.33 -19.32
N LYS A 183 -7.14 -7.27 -20.47
CA LYS A 183 -8.61 -7.19 -20.53
C LYS A 183 -9.29 -8.49 -20.09
N SER A 184 -8.58 -9.61 -20.22
CA SER A 184 -9.03 -10.89 -19.68
C SER A 184 -8.97 -10.92 -18.16
N ASN A 185 -9.84 -11.74 -17.57
CA ASN A 185 -9.83 -12.05 -16.15
C ASN A 185 -9.13 -13.38 -15.84
N ASP A 186 -8.60 -14.07 -16.85
CA ASP A 186 -7.81 -15.29 -16.67
C ASP A 186 -6.40 -14.96 -16.14
N PRO A 187 -6.03 -15.45 -14.93
CA PRO A 187 -4.67 -15.30 -14.43
C PRO A 187 -3.61 -15.95 -15.33
N GLN A 188 -3.95 -16.97 -16.12
CA GLN A 188 -3.00 -17.66 -17.00
C GLN A 188 -2.44 -16.73 -18.09
N GLU A 189 -3.28 -15.84 -18.64
CA GLU A 189 -2.84 -14.86 -19.64
C GLU A 189 -1.78 -13.89 -19.09
N CYS A 190 -1.74 -13.67 -17.77
CA CYS A 190 -0.66 -12.89 -17.16
C CYS A 190 0.70 -13.59 -17.29
N PHE A 191 0.73 -14.93 -17.17
CA PHE A 191 1.96 -15.71 -17.36
C PHE A 191 2.33 -15.75 -18.85
N GLU A 192 1.37 -15.87 -19.75
CA GLU A 192 1.61 -15.80 -21.20
C GLU A 192 2.22 -14.46 -21.62
N MET A 193 1.67 -13.35 -21.13
CA MET A 193 2.23 -12.02 -21.39
C MET A 193 3.65 -11.89 -20.82
N VAL A 194 3.93 -12.48 -19.66
CA VAL A 194 5.27 -12.48 -19.07
C VAL A 194 6.25 -13.33 -19.89
N ASN A 195 5.83 -14.50 -20.36
CA ASN A 195 6.65 -15.34 -21.23
C ASN A 195 6.98 -14.59 -22.52
N LEU A 196 5.99 -13.96 -23.16
CA LEU A 196 6.21 -13.12 -24.34
C LEU A 196 7.25 -12.02 -24.08
N LEU A 197 7.18 -11.35 -22.92
CA LEU A 197 8.17 -10.35 -22.52
C LEU A 197 9.56 -10.95 -22.32
N HIS A 198 9.67 -12.15 -21.74
CA HIS A 198 10.94 -12.84 -21.48
C HIS A 198 11.57 -13.39 -22.76
N ASP A 199 10.76 -13.73 -23.76
CA ASP A 199 11.24 -14.15 -25.09
C ASP A 199 11.90 -13.00 -25.85
N HIS A 200 11.41 -11.77 -25.65
CA HIS A 200 11.89 -10.56 -26.35
C HIS A 200 12.96 -9.79 -25.56
N PHE A 201 12.94 -9.89 -24.22
CA PHE A 201 13.78 -9.07 -23.35
C PHE A 201 14.40 -9.92 -22.25
N SER A 202 15.65 -9.63 -21.91
CA SER A 202 16.38 -10.41 -20.90
C SER A 202 15.80 -10.17 -19.49
N PRO A 203 15.27 -11.20 -18.80
CA PRO A 203 14.71 -11.03 -17.47
C PRO A 203 15.80 -11.07 -16.38
N ARG A 204 15.64 -10.23 -15.35
CA ARG A 204 16.38 -10.39 -14.09
C ARG A 204 15.67 -11.38 -13.18
N VAL A 205 16.22 -12.59 -13.08
CA VAL A 205 15.68 -13.70 -12.27
C VAL A 205 15.48 -13.31 -10.80
N ASP A 206 16.42 -12.56 -10.21
CA ASP A 206 16.32 -12.08 -8.81
C ASP A 206 15.20 -11.05 -8.57
N ARG A 207 14.57 -10.58 -9.65
CA ARG A 207 13.52 -9.55 -9.64
C ARG A 207 12.19 -10.06 -10.19
N PHE A 208 12.06 -11.37 -10.38
CA PHE A 208 10.79 -12.00 -10.67
C PHE A 208 10.02 -12.28 -9.37
N LYS A 209 8.74 -11.87 -9.32
CA LYS A 209 7.86 -12.16 -8.20
C LYS A 209 6.47 -12.51 -8.70
N ASP A 210 6.07 -13.75 -8.43
CA ASP A 210 4.74 -14.25 -8.73
C ASP A 210 3.82 -14.03 -7.53
N TYR A 211 3.05 -12.93 -7.55
CA TYR A 211 1.99 -12.71 -6.57
C TYR A 211 0.62 -13.21 -7.06
N ILE A 212 0.53 -13.89 -8.19
CA ILE A 212 -0.72 -14.53 -8.62
C ILE A 212 -0.85 -15.87 -7.91
N THR A 213 0.19 -16.72 -7.99
CA THR A 213 0.23 -18.03 -7.33
C THR A 213 0.45 -17.90 -5.83
N ILE A 214 1.28 -16.93 -5.41
CA ILE A 214 1.57 -16.65 -4.00
C ILE A 214 1.19 -15.20 -3.69
N PRO A 215 -0.12 -14.89 -3.53
CA PRO A 215 -0.58 -13.55 -3.20
C PRO A 215 0.11 -13.00 -1.96
N LYS A 216 0.25 -11.67 -1.91
CA LYS A 216 0.67 -11.03 -0.66
C LYS A 216 -0.40 -11.24 0.42
N ILE A 217 0.02 -11.06 1.67
CA ILE A 217 -0.85 -11.10 2.88
C ILE A 217 -2.11 -10.25 2.74
N ASN A 218 -2.08 -9.18 1.95
CA ASN A 218 -3.19 -8.27 1.72
C ASN A 218 -4.07 -8.64 0.50
N GLY A 219 -3.87 -9.83 -0.07
CA GLY A 219 -4.55 -10.31 -1.28
C GLY A 219 -4.06 -9.68 -2.57
N TYR A 220 -3.02 -8.83 -2.54
CA TYR A 220 -2.49 -8.22 -3.75
C TYR A 220 -1.97 -9.28 -4.73
N GLN A 221 -2.45 -9.22 -5.96
CA GLN A 221 -2.05 -10.10 -7.06
C GLN A 221 -1.52 -9.31 -8.26
N SER A 222 -0.39 -9.77 -8.79
CA SER A 222 0.28 -9.31 -10.02
C SER A 222 1.57 -10.12 -10.20
N ILE A 223 2.04 -10.29 -11.43
CA ILE A 223 3.41 -10.72 -11.68
C ILE A 223 4.30 -9.49 -11.79
N HIS A 224 5.38 -9.43 -11.02
CA HIS A 224 6.40 -8.40 -11.15
C HIS A 224 7.63 -8.99 -11.80
N THR A 225 8.13 -8.34 -12.84
CA THR A 225 9.37 -8.71 -13.51
C THR A 225 10.22 -7.47 -13.78
N THR A 226 11.54 -7.64 -13.88
CA THR A 226 12.45 -6.59 -14.34
C THR A 226 13.13 -7.07 -15.61
N LEU A 227 13.05 -6.28 -16.67
CA LEU A 227 13.55 -6.60 -18.00
C LEU A 227 14.74 -5.69 -18.35
N HIS A 228 15.72 -6.22 -19.08
CA HIS A 228 16.79 -5.49 -19.74
C HIS A 228 16.67 -5.62 -21.26
N GLY A 229 17.25 -4.67 -21.99
CA GLY A 229 17.24 -4.69 -23.46
C GLY A 229 15.94 -4.18 -24.10
N VAL A 230 14.99 -3.67 -23.32
CA VAL A 230 13.73 -3.08 -23.84
C VAL A 230 14.01 -1.83 -24.70
N VAL A 231 15.05 -1.08 -24.36
CA VAL A 231 15.57 0.01 -25.19
C VAL A 231 16.93 -0.41 -25.70
N SER A 232 17.07 -0.53 -27.03
CA SER A 232 18.33 -0.93 -27.66
C SER A 232 19.47 0.00 -27.26
N ASN A 233 20.65 -0.58 -27.01
CA ASN A 233 21.88 0.14 -26.64
C ASN A 233 21.80 0.94 -25.33
N LEU A 234 20.83 0.63 -24.46
CA LEU A 234 20.73 1.24 -23.13
C LEU A 234 20.57 0.13 -22.08
N ASP A 235 21.53 0.05 -21.16
CA ASP A 235 21.41 -0.84 -19.99
C ASP A 235 20.45 -0.23 -18.96
N LEU A 236 19.16 -0.33 -19.27
CA LEU A 236 18.06 0.23 -18.50
C LEU A 236 17.19 -0.92 -17.94
N PRO A 237 17.19 -1.13 -16.61
CA PRO A 237 16.22 -2.03 -16.00
C PRO A 237 14.81 -1.44 -16.07
N VAL A 238 13.89 -2.17 -16.68
CA VAL A 238 12.48 -1.84 -16.83
C VAL A 238 11.65 -2.74 -15.92
N GLU A 239 11.12 -2.17 -14.83
CA GLU A 239 10.20 -2.88 -13.94
C GLU A 239 8.80 -2.90 -14.55
N VAL A 240 8.24 -4.09 -14.79
CA VAL A 240 6.90 -4.31 -15.35
C VAL A 240 6.04 -5.07 -14.35
N GLN A 241 4.79 -4.66 -14.23
CA GLN A 241 3.75 -5.33 -13.47
C GLN A 241 2.68 -5.81 -14.42
N VAL A 242 2.39 -7.11 -14.42
CA VAL A 242 1.35 -7.72 -15.27
C VAL A 242 0.23 -8.22 -14.37
N ARG A 243 -1.01 -7.90 -14.72
CA ARG A 243 -2.21 -8.32 -13.97
C ARG A 243 -3.48 -8.16 -14.82
N THR A 244 -4.58 -8.77 -14.39
CA THR A 244 -5.91 -8.59 -15.01
C THR A 244 -6.61 -7.32 -14.53
N GLU A 245 -7.71 -6.93 -15.17
CA GLU A 245 -8.55 -5.82 -14.71
C GLU A 245 -9.09 -6.02 -13.29
N ILE A 246 -9.54 -7.22 -12.94
CA ILE A 246 -10.00 -7.53 -11.58
C ILE A 246 -8.88 -7.37 -10.56
N MET A 247 -7.67 -7.88 -10.87
CA MET A 247 -6.51 -7.74 -9.99
C MET A 247 -6.07 -6.27 -9.86
N ASP A 248 -6.19 -5.48 -10.93
CA ASP A 248 -5.91 -4.05 -10.90
C ASP A 248 -6.88 -3.30 -9.99
N ALA A 249 -8.19 -3.53 -10.16
CA ALA A 249 -9.24 -2.94 -9.33
C ALA A 249 -9.09 -3.31 -7.85
N PHE A 250 -8.78 -4.58 -7.56
CA PHE A 250 -8.51 -5.05 -6.20
C PHE A 250 -7.26 -4.38 -5.62
N ALA A 251 -6.19 -4.24 -6.40
CA ALA A 251 -4.95 -3.62 -5.93
C ALA A 251 -5.05 -2.12 -5.65
N GLU A 252 -6.01 -1.42 -6.26
CA GLU A 252 -6.21 0.02 -6.00
C GLU A 252 -7.06 0.26 -4.75
N ARG A 253 -8.05 -0.61 -4.50
CA ARG A 253 -9.10 -0.37 -3.51
C ARG A 253 -9.17 -1.42 -2.38
N GLY A 254 -8.35 -2.47 -2.44
CA GLY A 254 -8.22 -3.51 -1.42
C GLY A 254 -9.53 -4.22 -1.08
N ILE A 255 -9.59 -4.72 0.16
CA ILE A 255 -10.80 -5.36 0.72
C ILE A 255 -12.02 -4.43 0.67
N ALA A 256 -11.81 -3.11 0.79
CA ALA A 256 -12.89 -2.13 0.73
C ALA A 256 -13.64 -2.11 -0.63
N SER A 257 -12.98 -2.48 -1.74
CA SER A 257 -13.69 -2.64 -3.02
C SER A 257 -14.64 -3.82 -3.08
N HIS A 258 -14.30 -4.93 -2.43
CA HIS A 258 -15.15 -6.12 -2.41
C HIS A 258 -16.49 -5.82 -1.70
N TRP A 259 -16.49 -5.03 -0.63
CA TRP A 259 -17.72 -4.61 0.05
C TRP A 259 -18.59 -3.65 -0.79
N LEU A 260 -17.96 -2.71 -1.50
CA LEU A 260 -18.66 -1.83 -2.45
C LEU A 260 -19.26 -2.63 -3.62
N TYR A 261 -18.54 -3.63 -4.14
CA TYR A 261 -19.00 -4.48 -5.24
C TYR A 261 -20.08 -5.48 -4.81
N ALA A 262 -19.96 -6.08 -3.61
CA ALA A 262 -20.96 -6.98 -3.02
C ALA A 262 -22.27 -6.26 -2.64
N GLN A 263 -22.22 -4.94 -2.39
CA GLN A 263 -23.44 -4.13 -2.22
C GLN A 263 -24.08 -3.73 -3.55
N GLU A 264 -23.29 -3.45 -4.60
CA GLU A 264 -23.83 -2.99 -5.89
C GLU A 264 -24.27 -4.12 -6.83
N LYS A 265 -23.74 -5.34 -6.66
CA LYS A 265 -24.20 -6.54 -7.35
C LYS A 265 -24.52 -7.62 -6.31
N LYS A 266 -25.70 -8.23 -6.37
CA LYS A 266 -26.11 -9.43 -5.59
C LYS A 266 -25.26 -10.69 -5.89
N SER A 267 -23.96 -10.55 -6.15
CA SER A 267 -23.03 -11.65 -6.38
C SER A 267 -22.43 -12.04 -5.03
N LYS A 268 -22.95 -13.13 -4.47
CA LYS A 268 -22.60 -13.71 -3.17
C LYS A 268 -21.27 -14.50 -3.14
N LEU A 269 -20.40 -14.37 -4.14
CA LEU A 269 -19.22 -15.23 -4.23
C LEU A 269 -17.94 -14.39 -4.11
N LEU A 270 -17.35 -14.44 -2.91
CA LEU A 270 -15.93 -14.14 -2.69
C LEU A 270 -15.11 -14.97 -3.67
N THR A 271 -14.19 -14.35 -4.39
CA THR A 271 -13.14 -15.07 -5.11
C THR A 271 -12.33 -15.92 -4.12
N GLU A 272 -11.71 -16.99 -4.61
CA GLU A 272 -10.87 -17.87 -3.78
C GLU A 272 -9.75 -17.09 -3.06
N ALA A 273 -9.20 -16.06 -3.71
CA ALA A 273 -8.18 -15.19 -3.14
C ALA A 273 -8.75 -14.30 -2.00
N GLU A 274 -9.95 -13.75 -2.18
CA GLU A 274 -10.64 -12.97 -1.15
C GLU A 274 -11.05 -13.84 0.05
N ARG A 275 -11.45 -15.09 -0.21
CA ARG A 275 -11.72 -16.06 0.85
C ARG A 275 -10.46 -16.38 1.64
N LYS A 276 -9.35 -16.67 0.95
CA LYS A 276 -8.04 -16.91 1.61
C LYS A 276 -7.54 -15.70 2.38
N LEU A 277 -7.81 -14.48 1.89
CA LEU A 277 -7.48 -13.26 2.59
C LEU A 277 -8.31 -13.13 3.87
N LEU A 278 -9.63 -13.34 3.77
CA LEU A 278 -10.53 -13.34 4.91
C LEU A 278 -10.13 -14.43 5.92
N GLU A 279 -9.90 -15.67 5.48
CA GLU A 279 -9.41 -16.80 6.30
C GLU A 279 -8.04 -16.50 6.92
N HIS A 280 -7.14 -15.82 6.21
CA HIS A 280 -5.87 -15.39 6.76
C HIS A 280 -6.05 -14.32 7.84
N TYR A 281 -6.94 -13.36 7.64
CA TYR A 281 -7.30 -12.39 8.66
C TYR A 281 -8.03 -13.03 9.84
N THR A 282 -8.91 -14.00 9.59
CA THR A 282 -9.60 -14.78 10.63
C THR A 282 -8.58 -15.59 11.43
N SER A 283 -7.65 -16.31 10.79
CA SER A 283 -6.60 -17.07 11.49
C SER A 283 -5.57 -16.17 12.19
N LEU A 284 -5.24 -15.00 11.63
CA LEU A 284 -4.49 -13.97 12.34
C LEU A 284 -5.29 -13.44 13.54
N SER A 285 -6.60 -13.25 13.41
CA SER A 285 -7.48 -12.81 14.49
C SER A 285 -7.55 -13.84 15.59
N GLU A 286 -7.67 -15.13 15.27
CA GLU A 286 -7.67 -16.24 16.21
C GLU A 286 -6.34 -16.33 16.96
N LYS A 287 -5.20 -16.26 16.24
CA LYS A 287 -3.87 -16.22 16.86
C LYS A 287 -3.63 -14.97 17.72
N LEU A 288 -4.19 -13.83 17.33
CA LEU A 288 -4.12 -12.59 18.11
C LEU A 288 -5.12 -12.57 19.27
N GLN A 289 -6.17 -13.40 19.23
CA GLN A 289 -7.16 -13.58 20.29
C GLN A 289 -6.71 -14.56 21.38
N GLU A 290 -5.82 -15.51 21.07
CA GLU A 290 -5.17 -16.36 22.08
C GLU A 290 -4.42 -15.52 23.13
N GLU A 291 -4.01 -14.30 22.78
CA GLU A 291 -3.51 -13.29 23.71
C GLU A 291 -4.60 -12.26 24.06
N GLN A 292 -5.51 -12.64 24.96
CA GLN A 292 -6.46 -11.74 25.62
C GLN A 292 -5.71 -10.77 26.55
N ASN A 293 -4.93 -9.86 25.97
CA ASN A 293 -4.21 -8.84 26.71
C ASN A 293 -4.94 -7.50 26.62
N VAL A 294 -5.24 -6.90 27.77
CA VAL A 294 -5.68 -5.51 27.89
C VAL A 294 -4.48 -4.60 27.63
N THR A 295 -4.63 -3.69 26.67
CA THR A 295 -3.61 -2.70 26.32
C THR A 295 -3.91 -1.39 27.04
N PHE A 296 -2.96 -0.85 27.80
CA PHE A 296 -3.15 0.40 28.55
C PHE A 296 -1.84 1.20 28.65
N PHE A 297 -1.97 2.40 29.22
CA PHE A 297 -0.95 3.44 29.19
C PHE A 297 -0.21 3.57 30.51
N SER A 298 1.10 3.76 30.44
CA SER A 298 1.82 4.41 31.53
C SER A 298 1.63 5.93 31.47
N PHE A 299 1.78 6.60 32.61
CA PHE A 299 1.81 8.07 32.69
C PHE A 299 2.94 8.67 31.84
N GLU A 300 4.00 7.90 31.61
CA GLU A 300 5.15 8.27 30.79
C GLU A 300 4.87 8.13 29.29
N GLY A 301 3.71 7.60 28.89
CA GLY A 301 3.29 7.43 27.49
C GLY A 301 3.79 6.15 26.83
N ASP A 302 4.23 5.16 27.59
CA ASP A 302 4.51 3.82 27.09
C ASP A 302 3.27 2.93 27.09
N ILE A 303 3.28 1.92 26.22
CA ILE A 303 2.22 0.92 26.14
C ILE A 303 2.67 -0.34 26.88
N LYS A 304 1.81 -0.81 27.78
CA LYS A 304 1.90 -2.14 28.37
C LYS A 304 0.68 -2.99 27.96
N GLN A 305 0.91 -4.30 27.92
CA GLN A 305 -0.11 -5.32 27.71
C GLN A 305 -0.11 -6.19 28.97
N LEU A 306 -1.28 -6.34 29.60
CA LEU A 306 -1.49 -7.29 30.70
C LEU A 306 -2.61 -8.25 30.33
N PRO A 307 -2.65 -9.46 30.89
CA PRO A 307 -3.75 -10.41 30.65
C PRO A 307 -5.11 -9.82 31.05
N GLU A 308 -6.16 -10.31 30.41
CA GLU A 308 -7.54 -10.01 30.79
C GLU A 308 -7.80 -10.47 32.23
N GLY A 309 -8.42 -9.59 33.02
CA GLY A 309 -8.58 -9.78 34.47
C GLY A 309 -7.42 -9.27 35.33
N ALA A 310 -6.34 -8.74 34.73
CA ALA A 310 -5.27 -8.09 35.48
C ALA A 310 -5.78 -6.85 36.24
N SER A 311 -5.26 -6.67 37.44
CA SER A 311 -5.54 -5.57 38.34
C SER A 311 -4.49 -4.46 38.20
N ALA A 312 -4.76 -3.30 38.80
CA ALA A 312 -3.77 -2.22 38.87
C ALA A 312 -2.49 -2.61 39.64
N GLN A 313 -2.50 -3.70 40.43
CA GLN A 313 -1.31 -4.20 41.13
C GLN A 313 -0.38 -5.01 40.23
N ASP A 314 -0.88 -5.49 39.08
CA ASP A 314 -0.09 -6.25 38.10
C ASP A 314 0.74 -5.32 37.17
N TYR A 315 0.65 -4.00 37.38
CA TYR A 315 1.33 -2.96 36.61
C TYR A 315 2.71 -2.58 37.15
#